data_AF-A0A355AZP5-F1
#
_entry.id   AF-A0A355AZP5-F1
#
_cell.length_a   1.000
_cell.length_b   1.000
_cell.length_c   1.000
_cell.angle_alpha   90.00
_cell.angle_beta   90.00
_cell.angle_gamma   90.00
#
_symmetry.space_group_name_H-M   'P 1'
#
loop_
_entity.id
_entity.type
_entity.pdbx_description
1 polymer ?
#
loop_
_entity_poly.entity_id
_entity_poly.type
_entity_poly.pdbx_seq_one_letter_code
_entity_poly.pdbx_strand_id
1 'polypeptide(L)' 'MNCHIIDKSLGGTDDPSNLRALCSICNEGASNLTLQRPSSRKLLTQIRRATASDQIETLKWLIQKFKKQAEEYLDDG' A
#
# COMPACT_ATOMS: atom_id res chain seq x y z
N MET A 1 2.56 1.52 -26.54
CA MET A 1 2.71 0.40 -25.59
C MET A 1 1.52 0.47 -24.65
N ASN A 2 0.84 -0.65 -24.40
CA ASN A 2 -0.33 -0.66 -23.52
C ASN A 2 0.10 -1.12 -22.13
N CYS A 3 -0.27 -0.34 -21.12
CA CYS A 3 0.04 -0.61 -19.73
C CYS A 3 -1.19 -1.18 -19.06
N HIS A 4 -1.00 -2.19 -18.22
CA HIS A 4 -2.08 -2.68 -17.39
C HIS A 4 -2.39 -1.69 -16.27
N ILE A 5 -3.67 -1.45 -16.00
CA ILE A 5 -4.13 -0.64 -14.86
C ILE A 5 -3.83 -1.39 -13.56
N ILE A 6 -4.05 -2.71 -13.55
CA ILE A 6 -3.57 -3.65 -12.53
C ILE A 6 -2.47 -4.51 -13.16
N ASP A 7 -1.29 -4.59 -12.55
CA ASP A 7 -0.18 -5.38 -13.09
C ASP A 7 -0.54 -6.87 -13.21
N LYS A 8 -0.09 -7.52 -14.28
CA LYS A 8 -0.32 -8.96 -14.53
C LYS A 8 0.24 -9.86 -13.42
N SER A 9 1.39 -9.49 -12.83
CA SER A 9 1.97 -10.18 -11.66
C SER A 9 1.14 -10.04 -10.38
N LEU A 10 0.23 -9.05 -10.35
CA LEU A 10 -0.70 -8.78 -9.25
C LEU A 10 -2.15 -9.18 -9.60
N GLY A 11 -2.36 -9.93 -10.68
CA GLY A 11 -3.67 -10.45 -11.08
C GLY A 11 -4.42 -9.63 -12.13
N GLY A 12 -3.76 -8.69 -12.81
CA GLY A 12 -4.34 -7.98 -13.96
C GLY A 12 -4.51 -8.85 -15.21
N THR A 13 -5.49 -8.51 -16.04
CA THR A 13 -5.81 -9.22 -17.29
C THR A 13 -5.44 -8.40 -18.54
N ASP A 14 -5.31 -9.06 -19.69
CA ASP A 14 -5.03 -8.39 -20.98
C ASP A 14 -6.30 -7.81 -21.64
N ASP A 15 -7.40 -7.69 -20.88
CA ASP A 15 -8.65 -7.13 -21.38
C ASP A 15 -8.50 -5.64 -21.71
N PRO A 16 -9.14 -5.13 -22.80
CA PRO A 16 -9.07 -3.71 -23.16
C PRO A 16 -9.50 -2.76 -22.04
N SER A 17 -10.36 -3.21 -21.12
CA SER A 17 -10.79 -2.48 -19.94
C SER A 17 -9.70 -2.32 -18.87
N ASN A 18 -8.72 -3.23 -18.84
CA ASN A 18 -7.55 -3.18 -17.95
C ASN A 18 -6.31 -2.61 -18.65
N LEU A 19 -6.40 -2.17 -19.91
CA LEU A 19 -5.29 -1.62 -20.67
C LEU A 19 -5.46 -0.11 -20.89
N ARG A 20 -4.38 0.65 -20.68
CA ARG A 20 -4.32 2.06 -21.03
C ARG A 20 -3.14 2.32 -21.94
N ALA A 21 -3.39 2.95 -23.08
CA ALA A 21 -2.33 3.39 -23.96
C ALA A 21 -1.54 4.52 -23.28
N LEU A 22 -0.27 4.26 -22.96
CA LEU A 22 0.68 5.26 -22.46
C LEU A 22 1.84 5.38 -23.45
N CYS A 23 2.51 6.54 -23.46
CA CYS A 23 3.77 6.65 -24.18
C CYS A 23 4.86 5.81 -23.47
N SER A 24 5.87 5.37 -24.21
CA SER A 24 6.96 4.54 -23.68
C SER A 24 7.65 5.18 -22.47
N ILE A 25 7.83 6.50 -22.51
CA ILE A 25 8.43 7.29 -21.42
C ILE A 25 7.57 7.23 -20.13
N CYS A 26 6.24 7.39 -20.23
CA CYS A 26 5.36 7.31 -19.07
C CYS A 26 5.25 5.89 -18.50
N ASN A 27 5.34 4.86 -19.36
CA ASN A 27 5.33 3.46 -18.92
C ASN A 27 6.60 3.09 -18.12
N GLU A 28 7.77 3.45 -18.65
CA GLU A 28 9.06 3.16 -18.03
C GLU A 28 9.28 4.02 -16.76
N GLY A 29 8.85 5.28 -16.80
CA GLY A 29 8.85 6.16 -15.64
C GLY A 29 7.96 5.64 -14.50
N ALA A 30 6.73 5.21 -14.79
CA ALA A 30 5.82 4.68 -13.76
C ALA A 30 6.36 3.39 -13.10
N SER A 31 6.99 2.51 -13.88
CA SER A 31 7.55 1.24 -13.39
C SER A 31 8.72 1.43 -12.42
N ASN A 32 9.49 2.53 -12.57
CA ASN A 32 10.66 2.83 -11.75
C ASN A 32 10.42 3.88 -10.64
N LEU A 33 9.42 4.76 -10.79
CA LEU A 33 9.15 5.87 -9.85
C LEU A 33 8.02 5.61 -8.86
N THR A 34 7.13 4.64 -9.12
CA THR A 34 6.08 4.30 -8.16
C THR A 34 6.65 3.36 -7.11
N LEU A 35 7.16 3.93 -6.00
CA LEU A 35 7.48 3.17 -4.80
C LEU A 35 6.28 2.27 -4.47
N GLN A 36 6.47 0.95 -4.62
CA GLN A 36 5.41 0.00 -4.31
C GLN A 36 4.88 0.26 -2.91
N ARG A 37 3.55 0.32 -2.78
CA ARG A 37 2.90 0.49 -1.48
C ARG A 37 3.46 -0.57 -0.51
N PRO A 38 4.00 -0.16 0.65
CA PRO A 38 4.57 -1.13 1.57
C PRO A 38 3.46 -2.05 2.09
N SER A 39 3.64 -3.36 1.91
CA SER A 39 2.80 -4.37 2.54
C SER A 39 2.79 -4.22 4.08
N SER A 40 1.76 -4.72 4.76
CA SER A 40 1.71 -4.78 6.22
C SER A 40 2.94 -5.44 6.84
N ARG A 41 3.47 -6.50 6.21
CA ARG A 41 4.72 -7.18 6.64
C ARG A 41 5.94 -6.26 6.60
N LYS A 42 6.07 -5.44 5.55
CA LYS A 42 7.15 -4.45 5.42
C LYS A 42 7.00 -3.35 6.48
N LEU A 43 5.79 -2.87 6.72
CA LEU A 43 5.51 -1.87 7.77
C LEU A 43 5.86 -2.40 9.17
N LEU A 44 5.40 -3.61 9.51
CA LEU A 44 5.70 -4.24 10.80
C LEU A 44 7.20 -4.45 11.03
N THR A 45 7.95 -4.79 9.97
CA THR A 45 9.40 -4.94 10.06
C THR A 45 10.08 -3.64 10.48
N GLN A 46 9.61 -2.50 9.98
CA GLN A 46 10.14 -1.19 10.35
C GLN A 46 9.70 -0.79 11.77
N ILE A 47 8.41 -0.93 12.08
CA ILE A 47 7.85 -0.55 13.39
C ILE A 47 8.54 -1.32 14.53
N ARG A 48 8.81 -2.62 14.36
CA ARG A 48 9.49 -3.45 15.37
C ARG A 48 10.92 -3.01 15.69
N ARG A 49 11.59 -2.33 14.76
CA ARG A 49 12.97 -1.84 14.93
C ARG A 49 13.03 -0.42 15.51
N ALA A 50 11.90 0.29 15.53
CA ALA A 50 11.81 1.63 16.08
C ALA A 50 11.84 1.60 17.62
N THR A 51 12.09 2.76 18.24
CA THR A 51 12.07 2.87 19.70
C THR A 51 10.67 2.60 20.25
N ALA A 52 10.56 2.23 21.53
CA ALA A 52 9.25 2.07 22.17
C ALA A 52 8.40 3.34 22.08
N SER A 53 9.02 4.52 22.17
CA SER A 53 8.35 5.81 22.02
C SER A 53 7.72 5.96 20.64
N ASP A 54 8.46 5.64 19.57
CA ASP A 54 7.97 5.74 18.20
C ASP A 54 6.87 4.72 17.89
N GLN A 55 6.98 3.51 18.47
CA GLN A 55 5.95 2.49 18.35
C GLN A 55 4.63 2.95 19.00
N ILE A 56 4.70 3.51 20.20
CA ILE A 56 3.54 4.05 20.92
C ILE A 56 2.93 5.23 20.17
N GLU A 57 3.76 6.14 19.63
CA GLU A 57 3.26 7.28 18.86
C GLU A 57 2.58 6.84 17.56
N THR A 58 3.16 5.85 16.87
CA THR A 58 2.54 5.22 15.68
C THR A 58 1.19 4.60 16.05
N LEU A 59 1.10 3.90 17.18
CA LEU A 59 -0.15 3.32 17.67
C LEU A 59 -1.21 4.39 17.93
N LYS A 60 -0.86 5.46 18.66
CA LYS A 60 -1.78 6.58 18.92
C LYS A 60 -2.33 7.17 17.63
N TRP A 61 -1.46 7.41 16.65
CA TRP A 61 -1.86 7.93 15.34
C TRP A 61 -2.81 6.97 14.60
N LEU A 62 -2.52 5.65 14.62
CA LEU A 62 -3.38 4.65 14.00
C LEU A 62 -4.76 4.59 14.66
N ILE A 63 -4.84 4.62 15.98
CA ILE A 63 -6.11 4.65 16.73
C ILE A 63 -6.91 5.90 16.36
N GLN A 64 -6.29 7.09 16.35
CA GLN A 64 -6.97 8.32 15.98
C GLN A 64 -7.49 8.29 14.54
N LYS A 65 -6.69 7.73 13.61
CA LYS A 65 -7.06 7.63 12.20
C LYS A 65 -8.18 6.62 11.94
N PHE A 66 -8.21 5.53 12.69
CA PHE A 66 -9.14 4.41 12.51
C PHE A 66 -10.00 4.19 13.75
N LYS A 67 -10.55 5.28 14.29
CA LYS A 67 -11.25 5.29 15.60
C LYS A 67 -12.33 4.23 15.72
N LYS A 68 -13.20 4.12 14.70
CA LYS A 68 -14.30 3.14 14.68
C LYS A 68 -13.78 1.70 14.74
N GLN A 69 -12.78 1.38 13.91
CA GLN A 69 -12.19 0.03 13.90
C GLN A 69 -11.46 -0.27 15.21
N ALA A 70 -10.80 0.74 15.79
CA ALA A 70 -10.14 0.59 17.08
C ALA A 70 -11.16 0.31 18.20
N GLU A 71 -12.31 0.98 18.20
CA GLU A 71 -13.43 0.70 19.13
C GLU A 71 -13.94 -0.74 18.94
N GLU A 72 -14.24 -1.15 17.69
CA GLU A 72 -14.68 -2.51 17.36
C GLU A 72 -13.70 -3.59 17.87
N TYR A 73 -12.39 -3.40 17.66
CA TYR A 73 -11.37 -4.36 18.13
C TYR A 73 -11.19 -4.41 19.65
N LEU A 74 -11.58 -3.35 20.37
CA LEU A 74 -11.52 -3.33 21.84
C LEU A 74 -12.79 -3.91 22.46
N ASP A 75 -13.93 -3.81 21.78
CA ASP A 75 -15.21 -4.36 22.24
C ASP A 75 -15.30 -5.89 22.00
N ASP A 76 -14.57 -6.41 21.02
CA ASP A 76 -14.48 -7.84 20.70
C ASP A 76 -13.50 -8.64 21.58
N GLY A 77 -12.82 -7.99 22.54
CA GLY A 77 -11.78 -8.59 23.41
C GLY A 77 -12.17 -8.69 24.87
#